data_AF-A0A969N4Z8-F1
#
_entry.id   AF-A0A969N4Z8-F1
#
_cell.length_a   1.000
_cell.length_b   1.000
_cell.length_c   1.000
_cell.angle_alpha   90.00
_cell.angle_beta   90.00
_cell.angle_gamma   90.00
#
_symmetry.space_group_name_H-M   'P 1'
#
loop_
_entity.id
_entity.type
_entity.pdbx_description
1 polymer ?
#
loop_
_entity_poly.entity_id
_entity_poly.type
_entity_poly.pdbx_seq_one_letter_code
_entity_poly.pdbx_strand_id
1 'polypeptide(L)'
;MNELVQRLSQGNHPVEASLRPERTATALKESIDRGYVHIKFTSTQGGTDLGMQLDRDASNLTNANFEQQTGSAHLVGNLTLNYVKVKCIADIDLNTLAGTGHLEPVEV
;
A
#
# COMPACT_ATOMS: atom_id res chain seq x y z
N MET A 1 -3.64 -11.99 18.52
CA MET A 1 -3.19 -11.28 17.30
C MET A 1 -2.66 -12.31 16.31
N ASN A 2 -2.97 -12.22 15.02
CA ASN A 2 -2.41 -13.12 14.01
C ASN A 2 -0.90 -12.82 13.79
N GLU A 3 -0.05 -13.85 13.64
CA GLU A 3 1.41 -13.67 13.55
C GLU A 3 1.84 -12.79 12.37
N LEU A 4 1.20 -12.93 11.21
CA LEU A 4 1.51 -12.11 10.04
C LEU A 4 1.15 -10.65 10.30
N VAL A 5 -0.02 -10.40 10.88
CA VAL A 5 -0.46 -9.03 11.27
C VAL A 5 0.53 -8.45 12.27
N GLN A 6 0.88 -9.18 13.32
CA GLN A 6 1.84 -8.72 14.32
C GLN A 6 3.18 -8.37 13.68
N ARG A 7 3.72 -9.26 12.84
CA ARG A 7 4.99 -9.03 12.15
C ARG A 7 4.94 -7.79 11.26
N LEU A 8 3.90 -7.64 10.45
CA LEU A 8 3.76 -6.51 9.52
C LEU A 8 3.37 -5.20 10.22
N SER A 9 2.99 -5.25 11.50
CA SER A 9 2.75 -4.07 12.33
C SER A 9 3.99 -3.60 13.08
N GLN A 10 5.10 -4.35 12.99
CA GLN A 10 6.34 -4.06 13.72
C GLN A 10 7.39 -3.44 12.80
N GLY A 11 7.38 -2.10 12.77
CA GLY A 11 8.30 -1.32 11.95
C GLY A 11 7.86 -1.25 10.49
N ASN A 12 8.76 -0.74 9.64
CA ASN A 12 8.50 -0.56 8.22
C ASN A 12 9.08 -1.71 7.41
N HIS A 13 8.31 -2.19 6.45
CA HIS A 13 8.68 -3.28 5.55
C HIS A 13 8.76 -2.80 4.12
N PRO A 14 9.65 -3.37 3.29
CA PRO A 14 9.68 -3.04 1.87
C PRO A 14 8.40 -3.51 1.19
N VAL A 15 7.82 -2.62 0.40
CA VAL A 15 6.61 -2.86 -0.37
C VAL A 15 6.78 -2.45 -1.83
N GLU A 16 5.92 -2.97 -2.68
CA GLU A 16 5.75 -2.52 -4.06
C GLU A 16 4.26 -2.33 -4.38
N ALA A 17 3.95 -1.37 -5.26
CA ALA A 17 2.62 -1.29 -5.86
C ALA A 17 2.42 -2.49 -6.79
N SER A 18 1.51 -3.39 -6.45
CA SER A 18 1.24 -4.59 -7.24
C SER A 18 0.26 -4.26 -8.35
N LEU A 19 0.81 -3.86 -9.49
CA LEU A 19 0.05 -3.42 -10.65
C LEU A 19 0.06 -4.51 -11.73
N ARG A 20 -1.09 -4.68 -12.39
CA ARG A 20 -1.30 -5.60 -13.50
C ARG A 20 -2.21 -4.95 -14.54
N PRO A 21 -1.98 -5.16 -15.85
CA PRO A 21 -0.84 -5.88 -16.43
C PRO A 21 0.46 -5.07 -16.41
N GLU A 22 0.37 -3.75 -16.42
CA GLU A 22 1.51 -2.83 -16.53
C GLU A 22 1.89 -2.22 -15.18
N ARG A 23 3.20 -2.09 -14.94
CA ARG A 23 3.75 -1.49 -13.71
C ARG A 23 4.18 -0.05 -13.99
N THR A 24 3.21 0.87 -14.05
CA THR A 24 3.44 2.29 -14.36
C THR A 24 2.79 3.21 -13.33
N ALA A 25 3.31 4.44 -13.18
CA ALA A 25 2.70 5.45 -12.31
C ALA A 25 1.26 5.78 -12.74
N THR A 26 0.96 5.75 -14.04
CA THR A 26 -0.40 5.90 -14.57
C THR A 26 -1.33 4.80 -14.05
N ALA A 27 -0.92 3.53 -14.11
CA ALA A 27 -1.73 2.42 -13.59
C ALA A 27 -1.96 2.51 -12.06
N LEU A 28 -0.97 3.02 -11.32
CA LEU A 28 -1.12 3.33 -9.89
C LEU A 28 -2.17 4.43 -9.69
N LYS A 29 -2.08 5.53 -10.45
CA LYS A 29 -3.04 6.63 -10.40
C LYS A 29 -4.46 6.15 -10.67
N GLU A 30 -4.66 5.34 -11.70
CA GLU A 30 -5.97 4.78 -12.01
C GLU A 30 -6.53 3.90 -10.87
N SER A 31 -5.67 3.15 -10.19
CA SER A 31 -6.07 2.33 -9.03
C SER A 31 -6.51 3.21 -7.85
N ILE A 32 -5.76 4.28 -7.58
CA ILE A 32 -6.12 5.31 -6.61
C ILE A 32 -7.45 5.98 -6.97
N ASP A 33 -7.63 6.34 -8.24
CA ASP A 33 -8.83 6.98 -8.75
C ASP A 33 -10.07 6.08 -8.63
N ARG A 34 -9.90 4.75 -8.74
CA ARG A 34 -10.94 3.76 -8.47
C ARG A 34 -11.20 3.52 -6.97
N GLY A 35 -10.32 4.02 -6.10
CA GLY A 35 -10.44 3.87 -4.64
C GLY A 35 -10.01 2.49 -4.11
N TYR A 36 -9.27 1.71 -4.90
CA TYR A 36 -8.79 0.39 -4.50
C TYR A 36 -7.41 0.13 -5.07
N VAL A 37 -6.46 -0.21 -4.20
CA VAL A 37 -5.05 -0.38 -4.55
C VAL A 37 -4.52 -1.69 -4.00
N HIS A 38 -3.53 -2.27 -4.69
CA HIS A 38 -2.84 -3.47 -4.24
C HIS A 38 -1.41 -3.12 -3.83
N ILE A 39 -1.04 -3.48 -2.60
CA ILE A 39 0.29 -3.30 -2.04
C ILE A 39 0.86 -4.67 -1.71
N LYS A 40 2.05 -4.95 -2.22
CA LYS A 40 2.75 -6.20 -1.96
C LYS A 40 3.93 -6.00 -1.02
N PHE A 41 3.87 -6.64 0.14
CA PHE A 41 5.00 -6.77 1.05
C PHE A 41 5.97 -7.81 0.49
N THR A 42 7.19 -7.38 0.17
CA THR A 42 8.13 -8.19 -0.62
C THR A 42 9.03 -9.08 0.24
N SER A 43 9.23 -8.75 1.51
CA SER A 43 10.05 -9.53 2.45
C SER A 43 9.34 -10.73 3.10
N THR A 44 8.09 -11.00 2.76
CA THR A 44 7.39 -12.19 3.23
C THR A 44 7.66 -13.38 2.31
N GLN A 45 7.56 -14.61 2.82
CA GLN A 45 7.78 -15.82 2.01
C GLN A 45 6.73 -15.91 0.91
N GLY A 46 7.15 -15.83 -0.36
CA GLY A 46 6.26 -15.77 -1.52
C GLY A 46 5.64 -14.39 -1.82
N GLY A 47 5.91 -13.40 -0.98
CA GLY A 47 5.25 -12.09 -1.00
C GLY A 47 3.84 -12.13 -0.41
N THR A 48 3.39 -10.99 0.11
CA THR A 48 2.03 -10.82 0.62
C THR A 48 1.39 -9.66 -0.12
N ASP A 49 0.52 -9.98 -1.07
CA ASP A 49 -0.24 -9.01 -1.87
C ASP A 49 -1.57 -8.71 -1.17
N LEU A 50 -1.77 -7.45 -0.80
CA LEU A 50 -2.92 -6.97 -0.06
C LEU A 50 -3.67 -5.95 -0.91
N GLY A 51 -4.90 -6.28 -1.28
CA GLY A 51 -5.85 -5.30 -1.79
C GLY A 51 -6.46 -4.52 -0.63
N MET A 52 -6.45 -3.19 -0.73
CA MET A 52 -6.99 -2.30 0.30
C MET A 52 -7.94 -1.27 -0.31
N GLN A 53 -9.04 -1.01 0.39
CA GLN A 53 -9.93 0.09 0.07
C GLN A 53 -9.28 1.38 0.52
N LEU A 54 -9.02 2.28 -0.41
CA LEU A 54 -8.27 3.51 -0.14
C LEU A 54 -9.10 4.46 0.74
N ASP A 55 -8.47 4.93 1.82
CA ASP A 55 -8.95 6.04 2.64
C ASP A 55 -8.37 7.33 2.04
N ARG A 56 -9.18 8.07 1.30
CA ARG A 56 -8.74 9.29 0.60
C ARG A 56 -8.41 10.43 1.54
N ASP A 57 -9.06 10.49 2.70
CA ASP A 57 -8.88 11.56 3.66
C ASP A 57 -7.58 11.36 4.45
N ALA A 58 -7.19 10.10 4.68
CA ALA A 58 -5.93 9.74 5.33
C ALA A 58 -4.73 9.65 4.36
N SER A 59 -4.98 9.51 3.06
CA SER A 59 -3.92 9.45 2.04
C SER A 59 -3.42 10.85 1.66
N ASN A 60 -2.14 10.96 1.28
CA ASN A 60 -1.56 12.22 0.81
C ASN A 60 -0.84 12.03 -0.53
N LEU A 61 -1.35 12.70 -1.55
CA LEU A 61 -0.86 12.65 -2.93
C LEU A 61 -0.26 13.98 -3.39
N THR A 62 -0.07 14.95 -2.47
CA THR A 62 0.35 16.32 -2.82
C THR A 62 1.73 16.35 -3.49
N ASN A 63 2.61 15.41 -3.11
CA ASN A 63 3.96 15.29 -3.67
C ASN A 63 4.03 14.31 -4.85
N ALA A 64 2.91 13.73 -5.28
CA ALA A 64 2.86 12.68 -6.27
C ALA A 64 2.61 13.28 -7.67
N ASN A 65 3.64 13.30 -8.53
CA ASN A 65 3.49 13.66 -9.94
C ASN A 65 3.47 12.41 -10.82
N PHE A 66 2.28 11.90 -11.09
CA PHE A 66 2.08 10.68 -11.88
C PHE A 66 2.43 10.83 -13.36
N GLU A 67 2.32 12.03 -13.93
CA GLU A 67 2.67 12.30 -15.33
C GLU A 67 4.19 12.27 -15.54
N GLN A 68 4.95 12.84 -14.61
CA GLN A 68 6.41 12.87 -14.67
C GLN A 68 7.07 11.67 -13.96
N GLN A 69 6.28 10.82 -13.30
CA GLN A 69 6.76 9.70 -12.49
C GLN A 69 7.75 10.12 -11.39
N THR A 70 7.48 11.26 -10.74
CA THR A 70 8.35 11.83 -9.71
C THR A 70 7.61 12.04 -8.39
N GLY A 71 8.36 12.00 -7.30
CA GLY A 71 7.85 12.16 -5.95
C GLY A 71 7.24 10.88 -5.37
N SER A 72 6.43 11.03 -4.33
CA SER A 72 5.88 9.90 -3.59
C SER A 72 4.40 10.05 -3.27
N ALA A 73 3.71 8.91 -3.20
CA ALA A 73 2.32 8.80 -2.80
C ALA A 73 2.24 8.12 -1.42
N HIS A 74 1.68 8.81 -0.44
CA HIS A 74 1.32 8.24 0.86
C HIS A 74 -0.08 7.65 0.75
N LEU A 75 -0.18 6.33 0.84
CA LEU A 75 -1.41 5.58 0.65
C LEU A 75 -1.84 4.93 1.95
N VAL A 76 -3.07 5.22 2.36
CA VAL A 76 -3.70 4.61 3.52
C VAL A 76 -4.95 3.88 3.06
N GLY A 77 -5.12 2.63 3.48
CA GLY A 77 -6.29 1.86 3.12
C GLY A 77 -6.69 0.85 4.18
N ASN A 78 -7.98 0.51 4.20
CA ASN A 78 -8.54 -0.44 5.16
C ASN A 78 -8.72 -1.81 4.50
N LEU A 79 -8.43 -2.87 5.26
CA LEU A 79 -8.71 -4.25 4.86
C LEU A 79 -8.93 -5.15 6.09
N THR A 80 -9.36 -6.39 5.83
CA THR A 80 -9.39 -7.43 6.86
C THR A 80 -8.38 -8.51 6.47
N LEU A 81 -7.38 -8.73 7.33
CA LEU A 81 -6.35 -9.76 7.14
C LEU A 81 -6.46 -10.78 8.26
N ASN A 82 -6.69 -12.05 7.91
CA ASN A 82 -6.82 -13.15 8.87
C ASN A 82 -7.80 -12.84 10.01
N TYR A 83 -8.98 -12.32 9.65
CA TYR A 83 -10.05 -11.88 10.56
C TYR A 83 -9.73 -10.68 11.46
N VAL A 84 -8.59 -10.03 11.27
CA VAL A 84 -8.22 -8.79 11.96
C VAL A 84 -8.45 -7.61 11.03
N LYS A 85 -9.24 -6.63 11.47
CA LYS A 85 -9.36 -5.35 10.77
C LYS A 85 -8.05 -4.58 10.94
N VAL A 86 -7.46 -4.17 9.83
CA VAL A 86 -6.20 -3.45 9.81
C VAL A 86 -6.28 -2.28 8.83
N LYS A 87 -5.51 -1.25 9.12
CA LYS A 87 -5.15 -0.19 8.18
C LYS A 87 -3.77 -0.54 7.61
N CYS A 88 -3.63 -0.53 6.29
CA CYS A 88 -2.35 -0.62 5.61
C CYS A 88 -1.89 0.79 5.25
N ILE A 89 -0.66 1.11 5.60
CA ILE A 89 -0.02 2.40 5.32
C ILE A 89 1.20 2.11 4.47
N ALA A 90 1.30 2.79 3.32
CA ALA A 90 2.39 2.59 2.38
C ALA A 90 2.81 3.91 1.73
N ASP A 91 4.10 4.20 1.80
CA ASP A 91 4.74 5.27 1.04
C ASP A 91 5.38 4.68 -0.21
N ILE A 92 4.93 5.13 -1.38
CA ILE A 92 5.37 4.62 -2.68
C ILE A 92 6.08 5.72 -3.46
N ASP A 93 7.32 5.49 -3.84
CA ASP A 93 8.06 6.31 -4.79
C ASP A 93 7.53 6.04 -6.21
N LEU A 94 7.18 7.09 -6.96
CA LEU A 94 6.53 6.95 -8.27
C LEU A 94 7.47 6.52 -9.39
N ASN A 95 8.77 6.72 -9.23
CA ASN A 95 9.78 6.32 -10.22
C ASN A 95 10.02 4.80 -10.17
N THR A 96 10.07 4.24 -8.97
CA THR A 96 10.35 2.81 -8.74
C THR A 96 9.10 1.96 -8.50
N LEU A 97 7.99 2.61 -8.12
CA LEU A 97 6.75 1.98 -7.65
C LEU A 97 7.00 1.02 -6.48
N ALA A 98 7.99 1.34 -5.67
CA ALA A 98 8.40 0.65 -4.47
C ALA A 98 8.51 1.63 -3.31
N GLY A 99 8.61 1.11 -2.09
CA GLY A 99 8.83 1.95 -0.92
C GLY A 99 8.67 1.15 0.36
N THR A 100 8.07 1.76 1.38
CA THR A 100 7.91 1.16 2.70
C THR A 100 6.47 1.20 3.18
N GLY A 101 6.05 0.19 3.93
CA GLY A 101 4.75 0.17 4.56
C GLY A 101 4.65 -0.77 5.75
N HIS A 102 3.55 -0.65 6.47
CA HIS A 102 3.23 -1.42 7.66
C HIS A 102 1.71 -1.55 7.83
N LEU A 103 1.30 -2.40 8.77
CA LEU A 103 -0.09 -2.56 9.17
C LEU A 103 -0.33 -1.94 10.54
N GLU A 104 -1.53 -1.42 10.75
CA GLU A 104 -2.03 -0.97 12.05
C GLU A 104 -3.34 -1.70 12.36
N PRO A 105 -3.38 -2.55 13.39
CA PRO A 105 -4.62 -3.14 13.86
C PRO A 105 -5.61 -2.05 14.27
N VAL A 106 -6.84 -2.15 13.79
CA VAL A 106 -7.92 -1.26 14.23
C VAL A 106 -8.57 -1.94 15.43
N GLU A 107 -8.39 -1.37 16.63
CA GLU A 107 -9.12 -1.83 17.80
C GLU A 107 -10.63 -1.65 17.57
N VAL A 108 -11.39 -2.70 17.89
CA VAL A 108 -12.85 -2.73 17.78
C VAL A 108 -13.48 -2.37 19.10
#